data_AF-A0A7D8IUD9-F1
#
_entry.id   AF-A0A7D8IUD9-F1
#
_cell.length_a   1.000
_cell.length_b   1.000
_cell.length_c   1.000
_cell.angle_alpha   90.00
_cell.angle_beta   90.00
_cell.angle_gamma   90.00
#
_symmetry.space_group_name_H-M   'P 1'
#
loop_
_entity.id
_entity.type
_entity.pdbx_description
1 polymer ?
#
loop_
_entity_poly.entity_id
_entity_poly.type
_entity_poly.pdbx_seq_one_letter_code
_entity_poly.pdbx_strand_id
1 'polypeptide(L)'
;MDPDLLRFDFQDDALSPAFNVTAVQSKEISELLTLAQTLNVRIAAVTPDACALQRLLPFIPSGRQCLVWRDESQWLWATRYAWGRKSAREATTLHDLAATLSVVPEHISLCAEGEFDPWRAVTVRQPPVPPDGYRFAIALGLAMGEIR
;
A
#
# COMPACT_ATOMS: atom_id res chain seq x y z
N MET A 1 5.79 24.44 0.45
CA MET A 1 6.25 23.84 -0.82
C MET A 1 5.46 24.50 -1.92
N ASP A 2 6.11 24.87 -3.02
CA ASP A 2 5.44 25.51 -4.17
C ASP A 2 4.59 24.46 -4.91
N PRO A 3 3.28 24.68 -5.13
CA PRO A 3 2.40 23.77 -5.86
C PRO A 3 2.91 23.42 -7.27
N ASP A 4 3.64 24.32 -7.93
CA ASP A 4 4.20 24.09 -9.27
C ASP A 4 5.28 23.00 -9.28
N LEU A 5 5.83 22.68 -8.10
CA LEU A 5 6.79 21.60 -7.90
C LEU A 5 6.11 20.25 -7.66
N LEU A 6 4.78 20.16 -7.67
CA LEU A 6 4.05 18.92 -7.47
C LEU A 6 3.47 18.36 -8.79
N ARG A 7 3.27 17.05 -8.80
CA ARG A 7 2.45 16.34 -9.77
C ARG A 7 1.28 15.72 -9.03
N PHE A 8 0.09 15.88 -9.58
CA PHE A 8 -1.16 15.46 -8.96
C PHE A 8 -1.86 14.43 -9.84
N ASP A 9 -2.46 13.45 -9.17
CA ASP A 9 -3.46 12.55 -9.72
C ASP A 9 -4.68 12.56 -8.79
N PHE A 10 -5.87 12.30 -9.31
CA PHE A 10 -7.10 12.36 -8.54
C PHE A 10 -8.10 11.29 -8.93
N GLN A 11 -8.90 10.88 -7.96
CA GLN A 11 -10.04 9.99 -8.15
C GLN A 11 -11.23 10.50 -7.32
N ASP A 12 -12.44 10.20 -7.77
CA ASP A 12 -13.65 10.53 -7.01
C ASP A 12 -13.63 9.86 -5.62
N ASP A 13 -14.08 10.58 -4.61
CA ASP A 13 -14.39 10.01 -3.30
C ASP A 13 -15.71 9.24 -3.37
N ALA A 14 -15.68 7.98 -2.95
CA ALA A 14 -16.85 7.12 -2.93
C ALA A 14 -17.88 7.50 -1.83
N LEU A 15 -17.48 8.29 -0.83
CA LEU A 15 -18.30 8.61 0.34
C LEU A 15 -18.87 10.03 0.34
N SER A 16 -18.26 10.95 -0.40
CA SER A 16 -18.61 12.36 -0.39
C SER A 16 -18.39 12.99 -1.76
N PRO A 17 -19.03 14.13 -2.09
CA PRO A 17 -18.77 14.85 -3.34
C PRO A 17 -17.41 15.58 -3.25
N ALA A 18 -16.33 14.81 -3.17
CA ALA A 18 -14.95 15.26 -3.02
C ALA A 18 -14.00 14.42 -3.89
N PHE A 19 -12.73 14.83 -3.95
CA PHE A 19 -11.68 14.10 -4.65
C PHE A 19 -10.63 13.59 -3.66
N ASN A 20 -10.19 12.34 -3.86
CA ASN A 20 -8.97 11.84 -3.26
C ASN A 20 -7.80 12.22 -4.18
N VAL A 21 -6.89 13.05 -3.67
CA VAL A 21 -5.74 13.57 -4.43
C VAL A 21 -4.47 12.88 -3.97
N THR A 22 -3.72 12.34 -4.92
CA THR A 22 -2.34 11.87 -4.71
C THR A 22 -1.39 12.91 -5.28
N ALA A 23 -0.40 13.32 -4.50
CA ALA A 23 0.60 14.30 -4.92
C ALA A 23 2.01 13.77 -4.68
N VAL A 24 2.93 14.10 -5.57
CA VAL A 24 4.34 13.72 -5.50
C VAL A 24 5.21 14.87 -5.99
N GLN A 25 6.45 14.96 -5.49
CA GLN A 25 7.37 15.98 -5.97
C GLN A 25 7.76 15.69 -7.42
N SER A 26 7.71 16.73 -8.26
CA SER A 26 8.08 16.64 -9.67
C SER A 26 9.51 16.12 -9.86
N LYS A 27 10.41 16.46 -8.94
CA LYS A 27 11.78 15.97 -8.92
C LYS A 27 11.84 14.44 -8.74
N GLU A 28 11.11 13.89 -7.78
CA GLU A 28 11.09 12.45 -7.51
C GLU A 28 10.54 11.64 -8.70
N ILE A 29 9.47 12.14 -9.35
CA ILE A 29 8.97 11.51 -10.58
C ILE A 29 9.97 11.62 -11.73
N SER A 30 10.64 12.77 -11.87
CA SER A 30 11.63 12.96 -12.93
C SER A 30 12.82 12.00 -12.77
N GLU A 31 13.28 11.80 -11.54
CA GLU A 31 14.33 10.83 -11.20
C GLU A 31 13.89 9.39 -11.52
N LEU A 32 12.66 9.01 -11.16
CA LEU A 32 12.09 7.69 -11.48
C LEU A 32 11.99 7.45 -12.99
N LEU A 33 11.48 8.43 -13.75
CA LEU A 33 11.35 8.32 -15.21
C LEU A 33 12.72 8.24 -15.91
N THR A 34 13.72 8.99 -15.42
CA THR A 34 15.10 8.94 -15.93
C THR A 34 15.72 7.57 -15.67
N LEU A 35 15.51 7.01 -14.48
CA LEU A 35 15.97 5.67 -14.13
C LEU A 35 15.33 4.61 -15.05
N ALA A 36 14.02 4.70 -15.28
CA ALA A 36 13.33 3.75 -16.16
C ALA A 36 13.84 3.82 -17.61
N GLN A 37 14.12 5.01 -18.14
CA GLN A 37 14.76 5.18 -19.45
C GLN A 37 16.15 4.53 -19.48
N THR A 38 16.95 4.75 -18.45
CA THR A 38 18.30 4.16 -18.31
C THR A 38 18.25 2.62 -18.28
N LEU A 39 17.24 2.06 -17.62
CA LEU A 39 17.02 0.62 -17.52
C LEU A 39 16.26 0.03 -18.73
N ASN A 40 15.90 0.85 -19.72
CA ASN A 40 15.05 0.47 -20.86
C ASN A 40 13.71 -0.18 -20.43
N VAL A 41 13.12 0.34 -19.36
CA VAL A 41 11.82 -0.10 -18.82
C VAL A 41 10.75 0.92 -19.21
N ARG A 42 9.64 0.45 -19.77
CA ARG A 42 8.46 1.28 -20.00
C ARG A 42 7.58 1.33 -18.75
N ILE A 43 7.43 2.50 -18.16
CA ILE A 43 6.49 2.73 -17.06
C ILE A 43 5.08 2.87 -17.62
N ALA A 44 4.16 2.02 -17.16
CA ALA A 44 2.74 2.12 -17.47
C ALA A 44 1.98 2.98 -16.44
N ALA A 45 2.35 2.86 -15.17
CA ALA A 45 1.78 3.63 -14.06
C ALA A 45 2.80 3.77 -12.93
N VAL A 46 2.63 4.80 -12.10
CA VAL A 46 3.35 4.97 -10.84
C VAL A 46 2.31 4.99 -9.74
N THR A 47 2.47 4.10 -8.76
CA THR A 47 1.45 3.86 -7.74
C THR A 47 2.11 3.90 -6.36
N PRO A 48 1.60 4.69 -5.40
CA PRO A 48 2.06 4.63 -4.02
C PRO A 48 1.93 3.21 -3.46
N ASP A 49 2.98 2.71 -2.82
CA ASP A 49 3.06 1.36 -2.27
C ASP A 49 1.90 1.01 -1.31
N ALA A 50 1.57 1.91 -0.39
CA ALA A 50 0.51 1.69 0.60
C ALA A 50 -0.86 1.44 -0.04
N CYS A 51 -1.18 2.05 -1.18
CA CYS A 51 -2.49 1.85 -1.81
C CYS A 51 -2.63 0.45 -2.44
N ALA A 52 -1.51 -0.23 -2.74
CA ALA A 52 -1.53 -1.61 -3.22
C ALA A 52 -2.18 -2.57 -2.21
N LEU A 53 -2.07 -2.29 -0.91
CA LEU A 53 -2.71 -3.07 0.15
C LEU A 53 -4.24 -3.07 0.04
N GLN A 54 -4.85 -2.05 -0.59
CA GLN A 54 -6.30 -2.01 -0.77
C GLN A 54 -6.82 -3.19 -1.62
N ARG A 55 -6.01 -3.74 -2.53
CA ARG A 55 -6.38 -4.91 -3.35
C ARG A 55 -6.51 -6.20 -2.54
N LEU A 56 -5.88 -6.25 -1.36
CA LEU A 56 -5.89 -7.41 -0.48
C LEU A 56 -7.01 -7.34 0.57
N LEU A 57 -7.66 -6.18 0.75
CA LEU A 57 -8.74 -6.00 1.73
C LEU A 57 -9.91 -7.00 1.59
N PRO A 58 -10.34 -7.42 0.39
CA PRO A 58 -11.40 -8.43 0.28
C PRO A 58 -11.06 -9.80 0.88
N PHE A 59 -9.78 -10.07 1.14
CA PHE A 59 -9.28 -11.38 1.59
C PHE A 59 -8.94 -11.41 3.08
N ILE A 60 -8.95 -10.25 3.76
CA ILE A 60 -8.65 -10.20 5.19
C ILE A 60 -9.81 -10.81 6.01
N PRO A 61 -9.54 -11.30 7.23
CA PRO A 61 -10.59 -11.90 8.07
C PRO A 61 -11.77 -10.96 8.35
N SER A 62 -12.98 -11.53 8.39
CA SER A 62 -14.21 -10.78 8.63
C SER A 62 -14.16 -9.96 9.92
N GLY A 63 -14.74 -8.76 9.90
CA GLY A 63 -14.70 -7.82 11.02
C GLY A 63 -13.44 -6.93 11.05
N ARG A 64 -12.43 -7.23 10.22
CA ARG A 64 -11.27 -6.35 10.04
C ARG A 64 -11.50 -5.41 8.86
N GLN A 65 -10.98 -4.19 8.98
CA GLN A 65 -11.18 -3.11 8.00
C GLN A 65 -9.89 -2.38 7.62
N CYS A 66 -8.78 -2.73 8.27
CA CYS A 66 -7.46 -2.17 8.01
C CYS A 66 -6.47 -3.31 7.78
N LEU A 67 -5.68 -3.21 6.71
CA LEU A 67 -4.55 -4.09 6.44
C LEU A 67 -3.26 -3.29 6.61
N VAL A 68 -2.31 -3.89 7.32
CA VAL A 68 -1.04 -3.27 7.68
C VAL A 68 0.10 -4.18 7.24
N TRP A 69 1.16 -3.56 6.74
CA TRP A 69 2.43 -4.19 6.43
C TRP A 69 3.57 -3.35 7.01
N ARG A 70 4.70 -3.97 7.34
CA ARG A 70 5.85 -3.29 7.92
C ARG A 70 7.16 -3.77 7.33
N ASP A 71 8.04 -2.83 7.03
CA ASP A 71 9.48 -3.06 6.88
C ASP A 71 10.27 -2.49 8.06
N GLU A 72 11.59 -2.51 7.95
CA GLU A 72 12.50 -2.01 8.99
C GLU A 72 12.34 -0.51 9.27
N SER A 73 11.86 0.27 8.30
CA SER A 73 11.80 1.72 8.32
C SER A 73 10.40 2.28 8.58
N GLN A 74 9.34 1.58 8.15
CA GLN A 74 7.98 2.13 8.12
C GLN A 74 6.89 1.07 8.18
N TRP A 75 5.73 1.52 8.63
CA TRP A 75 4.44 0.90 8.43
C TRP A 75 3.80 1.43 7.16
N LEU A 76 3.24 0.54 6.35
CA LEU A 76 2.26 0.85 5.32
C LEU A 76 0.90 0.33 5.79
N TRP A 77 -0.15 1.10 5.57
CA TRP A 77 -1.49 0.73 5.98
C TRP A 77 -2.52 1.13 4.92
N ALA A 78 -3.61 0.37 4.85
CA ALA A 78 -4.73 0.69 4.01
C ALA A 78 -6.06 0.24 4.64
N THR A 79 -7.06 1.09 4.47
CA THR A 79 -8.48 0.79 4.63
C THR A 79 -9.15 0.89 3.26
N ARG A 80 -10.47 0.64 3.18
CA ARG A 80 -11.22 0.82 1.93
C ARG A 80 -11.11 2.24 1.36
N TYR A 81 -10.97 3.25 2.22
CA TYR A 81 -11.12 4.66 1.82
C TYR A 81 -9.83 5.46 1.92
N ALA A 82 -8.86 4.97 2.69
CA ALA A 82 -7.62 5.69 2.93
C ALA A 82 -6.44 4.71 3.00
N TRP A 83 -5.26 5.22 2.71
CA TRP A 83 -4.01 4.49 2.85
C TRP A 83 -2.92 5.49 3.24
N GLY A 84 -1.81 4.98 3.75
CA GLY A 84 -0.70 5.84 4.11
C GLY A 84 0.47 5.08 4.68
N ARG A 85 1.42 5.87 5.18
CA ARG A 85 2.62 5.36 5.85
C ARG A 85 2.81 6.01 7.21
N LYS A 86 3.54 5.32 8.08
CA LYS A 86 4.03 5.87 9.35
C LYS A 86 5.44 5.36 9.61
N SER A 87 6.34 6.22 10.08
CA SER A 87 7.70 5.79 10.42
C SER A 87 7.68 4.75 11.55
N ALA A 88 8.49 3.70 11.43
CA ALA A 88 8.65 2.69 12.48
C ALA A 88 9.30 3.25 13.76
N ARG A 89 9.92 4.44 13.67
CA ARG A 89 10.43 5.18 14.85
C ARG A 89 9.34 5.95 15.58
N GLU A 90 8.30 6.39 14.86
CA GLU A 90 7.18 7.15 15.42
C GLU A 90 6.08 6.23 15.97
N ALA A 91 5.90 5.06 15.35
CA ALA A 91 5.03 4.00 15.83
C ALA A 91 5.87 2.72 15.92
N THR A 92 6.26 2.32 17.13
CA THR A 92 7.15 1.18 17.34
C THR A 92 6.39 -0.15 17.28
N THR A 93 5.14 -0.13 17.71
CA THR A 93 4.25 -1.29 17.77
C THR A 93 3.01 -1.11 16.89
N LEU A 94 2.30 -2.22 16.65
CA LEU A 94 0.99 -2.17 15.99
C LEU A 94 -0.01 -1.32 16.79
N HIS A 95 0.10 -1.33 18.13
CA HIS A 95 -0.77 -0.53 19.00
C HIS A 95 -0.52 0.97 18.84
N ASP A 96 0.74 1.39 18.70
CA ASP A 96 1.08 2.81 18.43
C ASP A 96 0.52 3.27 17.08
N LEU A 97 0.60 2.40 16.06
CA LEU A 97 0.01 2.67 14.76
C LEU A 97 -1.53 2.74 14.86
N ALA A 98 -2.15 1.79 15.54
CA ALA A 98 -3.59 1.74 15.74
C ALA A 98 -4.11 3.01 16.43
N ALA A 99 -3.43 3.47 17.49
CA ALA A 99 -3.72 4.73 18.17
C ALA A 99 -3.57 5.93 17.22
N THR A 100 -2.50 5.99 16.42
CA THR A 100 -2.28 7.05 15.41
C THR A 100 -3.43 7.10 14.40
N LEU A 101 -3.92 5.94 13.96
CA LEU A 101 -5.00 5.84 12.98
C LEU A 101 -6.39 5.97 13.61
N SER A 102 -6.50 6.04 14.94
CA SER A 102 -7.77 5.98 15.67
C SER A 102 -8.58 4.73 15.32
N VAL A 103 -7.88 3.60 15.12
CA VAL A 103 -8.45 2.29 14.80
C VAL A 103 -8.23 1.36 15.98
N VAL A 104 -9.25 0.56 16.29
CA VAL A 104 -9.19 -0.51 17.29
C VAL A 104 -8.28 -1.64 16.77
N PRO A 105 -7.24 -2.08 17.51
CA PRO A 105 -6.28 -3.09 17.02
C PRO A 105 -6.91 -4.38 16.48
N GLU A 106 -8.03 -4.81 17.07
CA GLU A 106 -8.78 -6.00 16.68
C GLU A 106 -9.36 -5.90 15.25
N HIS A 107 -9.57 -4.68 14.75
CA HIS A 107 -10.01 -4.41 13.39
C HIS A 107 -8.85 -4.34 12.37
N ILE A 108 -7.61 -4.57 12.81
CA ILE A 108 -6.41 -4.53 11.96
C ILE A 108 -5.97 -5.96 11.65
N SER A 109 -5.67 -6.22 10.38
CA SER A 109 -4.92 -7.39 9.93
C SER A 109 -3.48 -6.98 9.67
N LEU A 110 -2.53 -7.77 10.17
CA LEU A 110 -1.11 -7.57 9.91
C LEU A 110 -0.60 -8.60 8.90
N CYS A 111 0.12 -8.15 7.88
CA CYS A 111 0.95 -9.01 7.04
C CYS A 111 2.21 -9.38 7.82
N ALA A 112 2.20 -10.51 8.51
CA ALA A 112 3.35 -11.06 9.25
C ALA A 112 3.28 -12.60 9.31
N GLU A 113 4.35 -13.22 9.79
CA GLU A 113 4.38 -14.66 10.07
C GLU A 113 3.26 -15.05 11.06
N GLY A 114 2.48 -16.07 10.72
CA GLY A 114 1.34 -16.53 11.52
C GLY A 114 0.08 -15.65 11.45
N GLU A 115 0.13 -14.53 10.73
CA GLU A 115 -0.99 -13.57 10.60
C GLU A 115 -1.64 -13.66 9.20
N PHE A 116 -1.95 -12.52 8.57
CA PHE A 116 -2.52 -12.52 7.23
C PHE A 116 -1.45 -12.85 6.18
N ASP A 117 -1.66 -13.95 5.45
CA ASP A 117 -0.83 -14.37 4.32
C ASP A 117 -1.37 -13.82 2.98
N PRO A 118 -0.66 -12.91 2.30
CA PRO A 118 -1.06 -12.35 1.02
C PRO A 118 -1.21 -13.37 -0.11
N TRP A 119 -0.52 -14.52 -0.05
CA TRP A 119 -0.68 -15.56 -1.09
C TRP A 119 -2.10 -16.13 -1.15
N ARG A 120 -2.88 -16.00 -0.07
CA ARG A 120 -4.29 -16.40 -0.03
C ARG A 120 -5.18 -15.55 -0.95
N ALA A 121 -4.71 -14.39 -1.39
CA ALA A 121 -5.43 -13.52 -2.31
C ALA A 121 -5.30 -13.93 -3.79
N VAL A 122 -4.39 -14.86 -4.10
CA VAL A 122 -4.11 -15.28 -5.48
C VAL A 122 -4.23 -16.80 -5.64
N THR A 123 -4.60 -17.24 -6.84
CA THR A 123 -4.60 -18.68 -7.17
C THR A 123 -3.21 -19.12 -7.59
N VAL A 124 -2.57 -19.99 -6.80
CA VAL A 124 -1.24 -20.53 -7.09
C VAL A 124 -1.37 -21.78 -7.97
N ARG A 125 -0.86 -21.70 -9.20
CA ARG A 125 -0.89 -22.84 -10.15
C ARG A 125 0.25 -23.84 -9.95
N GLN A 126 1.41 -23.40 -9.48
CA GLN A 126 2.61 -24.22 -9.31
C GLN A 126 3.24 -23.96 -7.95
N PRO A 127 2.88 -24.72 -6.90
CA PRO A 127 3.56 -24.66 -5.61
C PRO A 127 4.99 -25.23 -5.70
N PRO A 128 5.90 -24.88 -4.76
CA PRO A 128 5.67 -24.04 -3.59
C PRO A 128 5.74 -22.53 -3.90
N VAL A 129 4.98 -21.72 -3.15
CA VAL A 129 5.19 -20.26 -3.10
C VAL A 129 6.46 -19.94 -2.31
N PRO A 130 7.09 -18.77 -2.55
CA PRO A 130 8.17 -18.28 -1.70
C PRO A 130 7.78 -18.27 -0.21
N PRO A 131 8.70 -18.65 0.70
CA PRO A 131 8.49 -18.49 2.14
C PRO A 131 8.35 -17.01 2.50
N ASP A 132 7.93 -16.73 3.74
CA ASP A 132 7.70 -15.37 4.24
C ASP A 132 6.74 -14.56 3.35
N GLY A 133 5.60 -15.16 3.00
CA GLY A 133 4.64 -14.58 2.04
C GLY A 133 4.19 -13.15 2.35
N TYR A 134 4.17 -12.78 3.62
CA TYR A 134 3.90 -11.42 4.07
C TYR A 134 4.83 -10.35 3.44
N ARG A 135 6.07 -10.71 3.08
CA ARG A 135 7.02 -9.82 2.40
C ARG A 135 6.59 -9.44 0.98
N PHE A 136 5.70 -10.22 0.37
CA PHE A 136 5.20 -10.01 -0.99
C PHE A 136 3.88 -9.23 -1.03
N ALA A 137 3.36 -8.76 0.11
CA ALA A 137 2.08 -8.06 0.19
C ALA A 137 1.96 -6.90 -0.83
N ILE A 138 2.99 -6.06 -0.93
CA ILE A 138 2.99 -4.91 -1.84
C ILE A 138 3.08 -5.37 -3.29
N ALA A 139 3.98 -6.31 -3.60
CA ALA A 139 4.13 -6.84 -4.97
C ALA A 139 2.86 -7.53 -5.46
N LEU A 140 2.20 -8.32 -4.61
CA LEU A 140 0.93 -8.98 -4.93
C LEU A 140 -0.19 -7.97 -5.08
N GLY A 141 -0.30 -6.99 -4.18
CA GLY A 141 -1.26 -5.90 -4.30
C GLY A 141 -1.11 -5.12 -5.62
N LEU A 142 0.12 -4.82 -6.02
CA LEU A 142 0.43 -4.15 -7.30
C LEU A 142 0.10 -5.03 -8.50
N ALA A 143 0.42 -6.34 -8.46
CA ALA A 143 0.12 -7.27 -9.55
C ALA A 143 -1.38 -7.53 -9.74
N MET A 144 -2.17 -7.42 -8.66
CA MET A 144 -3.63 -7.41 -8.69
C MET A 144 -4.21 -6.05 -9.10
N GLY A 145 -3.34 -5.04 -9.26
CA GLY A 145 -3.62 -3.75 -9.84
C GLY A 145 -4.15 -3.89 -11.26
N GLU A 146 -5.21 -3.15 -11.59
CA GLU A 146 -5.59 -2.96 -12.99
C GLU A 146 -4.86 -1.70 -13.47
N ILE A 147 -4.24 -1.77 -14.64
CA ILE A 147 -3.80 -0.57 -15.36
C ILE A 147 -5.07 0.08 -15.89
N ARG A 148 -5.47 1.19 -15.29
CA ARG A 148 -6.54 2.03 -15.82
C ARG A 148 -6.03 2.84 -17.01
#